data_AF-A0A3D4V0N6-F1
#
_entry.id   AF-A0A3D4V0N6-F1
#
_cell.length_a   1.000
_cell.length_b   1.000
_cell.length_c   1.000
_cell.angle_alpha   90.00
_cell.angle_beta   90.00
_cell.angle_gamma   90.00
#
_symmetry.space_group_name_H-M   'P 1'
#
loop_
_entity.id
_entity.type
_entity.pdbx_description
1 polymer ?
#
loop_
_entity_poly.entity_id
_entity_poly.type
_entity_poly.pdbx_seq_one_letter_code
_entity_poly.pdbx_strand_id
1 'polypeptide(L)'
;MKKSELKNIIKECVKEVIFEEGVLSGIISEVATGLGARKVVETTTISESSTPQRTHASREVLSSVGKNAYEKIKNNFKNPELFEGTKPIPKGNGRGALSGISPDDPGVDLNSIPGMGSWAALAKGSKQ
;
A
#
# COMPACT_ATOMS: atom_id res chain seq x y z
N MET A 1 26.35 -27.05 47.47
CA MET A 1 26.49 -26.07 46.37
C MET A 1 26.28 -24.68 46.94
N LYS A 2 27.24 -23.78 46.74
CA LYS A 2 27.15 -22.41 47.28
C LYS A 2 26.21 -21.60 46.38
N LYS A 3 25.46 -20.63 46.94
CA LYS A 3 24.57 -19.74 46.15
C LYS A 3 25.28 -19.06 44.97
N SER A 4 26.58 -18.82 45.10
CA SER A 4 27.44 -18.26 44.05
C SER A 4 27.60 -19.16 42.82
N GLU A 5 27.71 -20.48 43.01
CA GLU A 5 27.84 -21.45 41.92
C GLU A 5 26.53 -21.54 41.13
N LEU A 6 25.39 -21.58 41.83
CA LEU A 6 24.06 -21.64 41.21
C LEU A 6 23.75 -20.37 40.40
N LYS A 7 24.19 -19.21 40.89
CA LYS A 7 24.05 -17.93 40.18
C LYS A 7 24.92 -17.85 38.92
N ASN A 8 26.08 -18.50 38.92
CA ASN A 8 26.95 -18.55 37.73
C ASN A 8 26.36 -19.47 36.66
N ILE A 9 25.80 -20.61 37.03
CA ILE A 9 25.12 -21.53 36.11
C ILE A 9 23.91 -20.85 35.46
N ILE A 10 23.08 -20.16 36.24
CA ILE A 10 21.93 -19.41 35.68
C ILE A 10 22.40 -18.35 34.68
N LYS A 11 23.51 -17.66 34.96
CA LYS A 11 24.07 -16.66 34.04
C LYS A 11 24.57 -17.27 32.74
N GLU A 12 25.20 -18.45 32.79
CA GLU A 12 25.63 -19.14 31.57
C GLU A 12 24.42 -19.63 30.76
N CYS A 13 23.45 -20.30 31.38
CA CYS A 13 22.25 -20.75 30.66
C CYS A 13 21.49 -19.58 30.02
N VAL A 14 21.33 -18.45 30.73
CA VAL A 14 20.68 -17.26 30.14
C VAL A 14 21.50 -16.71 28.97
N LYS A 15 22.83 -16.75 29.04
CA LYS A 15 23.70 -16.30 27.96
C LYS A 15 23.60 -17.22 26.74
N GLU A 16 23.56 -18.52 26.95
CA GLU A 16 23.40 -19.54 25.91
C GLU A 16 22.06 -19.38 25.18
N VAL A 17 20.95 -19.32 25.92
CA VAL A 17 19.60 -19.12 25.36
C VAL A 17 19.50 -17.81 24.57
N ILE A 18 20.17 -16.76 25.05
CA ILE A 18 20.11 -15.45 24.42
C ILE A 18 20.93 -15.37 23.12
N PHE A 19 22.14 -15.95 23.11
CA PHE A 19 23.10 -15.78 22.01
C PHE A 19 23.19 -17.00 21.07
N GLU A 20 23.05 -18.22 21.57
CA GLU A 20 23.19 -19.45 20.77
C GLU A 20 21.86 -19.93 20.21
N GLU A 21 20.79 -19.95 21.02
CA GLU A 21 19.42 -20.23 20.53
C GLU A 21 18.85 -19.05 19.70
N GLY A 22 19.54 -17.91 19.69
CA GLY A 22 19.22 -16.81 18.78
C GLY A 22 17.93 -16.06 19.10
N VAL A 23 17.40 -16.20 20.32
CA VAL A 23 16.16 -15.53 20.75
C VAL A 23 16.25 -14.00 20.58
N LEU A 24 17.39 -13.39 20.92
CA LEU A 24 17.61 -11.96 20.69
C LEU A 24 17.67 -11.61 19.20
N SER A 25 18.28 -12.45 18.38
CA SER A 25 18.36 -12.24 16.93
C SER A 25 16.97 -12.28 16.29
N GLY A 26 16.14 -13.23 16.73
CA GLY A 26 14.73 -13.32 16.35
C GLY A 26 13.95 -12.04 16.67
N ILE A 27 14.01 -11.58 17.92
CA ILE A 27 13.32 -10.35 18.36
C ILE A 27 13.82 -9.13 17.58
N ILE A 28 15.14 -8.99 17.41
CA ILE A 28 15.72 -7.87 16.66
C ILE A 28 15.30 -7.92 15.19
N SER A 29 15.24 -9.10 14.57
CA SER A 29 14.81 -9.26 13.18
C SER A 29 13.33 -8.92 12.99
N GLU A 30 12.48 -9.30 13.94
CA GLU A 30 11.05 -9.00 13.91
C GLU A 30 10.80 -7.50 14.15
N VAL A 31 11.50 -6.91 15.11
CA VAL A 31 11.44 -5.47 15.40
C VAL A 31 12.03 -4.65 14.24
N ALA A 32 13.15 -5.06 13.63
CA ALA A 32 13.72 -4.39 12.47
C ALA A 32 12.82 -4.50 11.23
N THR A 33 12.12 -5.62 11.07
CA THR A 33 11.11 -5.81 10.01
C THR A 33 9.85 -4.98 10.28
N GLY A 34 9.45 -4.84 11.55
CA GLY A 34 8.30 -4.04 11.97
C GLY A 34 8.55 -2.52 11.97
N LEU A 35 9.77 -2.09 12.27
CA LEU A 35 10.21 -0.69 12.22
C LEU A 35 10.72 -0.27 10.84
N GLY A 36 11.13 -1.24 10.02
CA GLY A 36 11.48 -1.04 8.62
C GLY A 36 10.25 -0.59 7.86
N ALA A 37 10.19 0.71 7.52
CA ALA A 37 9.23 1.24 6.57
C ALA A 37 9.18 0.31 5.36
N ARG A 38 8.02 -0.30 5.13
CA ARG A 38 7.70 -1.23 4.03
C ARG A 38 8.31 -0.70 2.74
N LYS A 39 9.52 -1.16 2.38
CA LYS A 39 10.16 -0.84 1.12
C LYS A 39 9.38 -1.59 0.06
N VAL A 40 8.40 -0.91 -0.53
CA VAL A 40 7.72 -1.36 -1.73
C VAL A 40 8.80 -1.43 -2.81
N VAL A 41 9.33 -2.64 -3.03
CA VAL A 41 10.16 -2.92 -4.19
C VAL A 41 9.19 -2.99 -5.36
N GLU A 42 9.06 -1.87 -6.07
CA GLU A 42 8.41 -1.86 -7.38
C GLU A 42 9.20 -2.82 -8.27
N THR A 43 8.57 -3.96 -8.62
CA THR A 43 9.08 -4.78 -9.71
C THR A 43 8.84 -3.99 -10.98
N THR A 44 9.87 -3.30 -11.47
CA THR A 44 9.85 -2.61 -12.76
C THR A 44 9.78 -3.65 -13.87
N THR A 45 8.60 -4.19 -14.13
CA THR A 45 8.28 -4.68 -15.47
C THR A 45 8.08 -3.45 -16.34
N ILE A 46 9.15 -3.08 -17.05
CA ILE A 46 9.14 -2.08 -18.12
C ILE A 46 7.94 -2.40 -19.02
N SER A 47 6.88 -1.61 -18.89
CA SER A 47 5.75 -1.63 -19.80
C SER A 47 5.94 -0.42 -20.70
N GLU A 48 6.36 -0.70 -21.92
CA GLU A 48 6.52 0.28 -22.98
C GLU A 48 5.28 1.17 -23.10
N SER A 49 5.58 2.45 -23.28
CA SER A 49 4.71 3.54 -23.64
C SER A 49 3.54 3.14 -24.55
N SER A 50 2.31 3.40 -24.08
CA SER A 50 1.20 3.72 -24.98
C SER A 50 0.45 4.95 -24.46
N THR A 51 0.45 5.95 -25.33
CA THR A 51 -0.41 7.14 -25.48
C THR A 51 -1.62 7.28 -24.53
N PRO A 52 -1.90 8.51 -24.03
CA PRO A 52 -3.00 8.79 -23.12
C PRO A 52 -4.31 8.95 -23.91
N GLN A 53 -4.93 7.85 -24.32
CA GLN A 53 -6.28 7.88 -24.91
C GLN A 53 -7.10 6.63 -24.56
N ARG A 54 -7.02 6.17 -23.31
CA ARG A 54 -7.77 5.02 -22.78
C ARG A 54 -8.48 5.29 -21.44
N THR A 55 -8.93 6.52 -21.20
CA THR A 55 -9.50 6.89 -19.89
C THR A 55 -10.92 6.35 -19.67
N HIS A 56 -11.70 6.10 -20.72
CA HIS A 56 -13.08 5.60 -20.58
C HIS A 56 -13.21 4.08 -20.77
N ALA A 57 -12.71 3.51 -21.87
CA ALA A 57 -12.85 2.07 -22.14
C ALA A 57 -12.12 1.19 -21.11
N SER A 58 -10.93 1.61 -20.65
CA SER A 58 -10.20 0.90 -19.58
C SER A 58 -10.95 0.94 -18.25
N ARG A 59 -11.58 2.09 -17.92
CA ARG A 59 -12.40 2.25 -16.73
C ARG A 59 -13.65 1.36 -16.80
N GLU A 60 -14.26 1.22 -17.96
CA GLU A 60 -15.43 0.36 -18.17
C GLU A 60 -15.08 -1.14 -18.01
N VAL A 61 -13.97 -1.60 -18.61
CA VAL A 61 -13.48 -2.98 -18.45
C VAL A 61 -13.11 -3.27 -16.99
N LEU A 62 -12.43 -2.36 -16.30
CA LEU A 62 -12.13 -2.52 -14.88
C LEU A 62 -13.40 -2.53 -14.01
N SER A 63 -14.41 -1.73 -14.38
CA SER A 63 -15.69 -1.70 -13.67
C SER A 63 -16.49 -2.99 -13.86
N SER A 64 -16.47 -3.58 -15.05
CA SER A 64 -17.16 -4.85 -15.34
C SER A 64 -16.47 -6.04 -14.68
N VAL A 65 -15.13 -6.06 -14.64
CA VAL A 65 -14.36 -7.05 -13.86
C VAL A 65 -14.70 -6.97 -12.37
N GLY A 66 -14.80 -5.76 -11.82
CA GLY A 66 -15.21 -5.55 -10.43
C GLY A 66 -16.63 -6.04 -10.12
N LYS A 67 -17.59 -5.76 -11.01
CA LYS A 67 -18.99 -6.22 -10.88
C LYS A 67 -19.09 -7.75 -10.92
N ASN A 68 -18.43 -8.38 -11.89
CA ASN A 68 -18.42 -9.84 -12.03
C ASN A 68 -17.75 -10.54 -10.84
N ALA A 69 -16.68 -9.95 -10.30
CA ALA A 69 -16.03 -10.47 -9.10
C ALA A 69 -16.92 -10.35 -7.86
N TYR A 70 -17.65 -9.24 -7.71
CA TYR A 70 -18.58 -9.01 -6.61
C TYR A 70 -19.73 -10.00 -6.59
N GLU A 71 -20.37 -10.24 -7.74
CA GLU A 71 -21.49 -11.20 -7.85
C GLU A 71 -21.06 -12.63 -7.54
N LYS A 72 -19.88 -13.05 -8.01
CA LYS A 72 -19.31 -14.37 -7.68
C LYS A 72 -19.06 -14.52 -6.19
N ILE A 73 -18.58 -13.47 -5.52
CA ILE A 73 -18.33 -13.48 -4.08
C ILE A 73 -19.66 -13.49 -3.30
N LYS A 74 -20.65 -12.67 -3.70
CA LYS A 74 -22.00 -12.60 -3.10
C LYS A 74 -22.66 -13.99 -3.03
N ASN A 75 -22.58 -14.76 -4.11
CA ASN A 75 -23.21 -16.09 -4.22
C ASN A 75 -22.51 -17.18 -3.39
N ASN A 76 -21.28 -16.95 -2.91
CA ASN A 76 -20.55 -17.93 -2.08
C ASN A 76 -20.91 -17.83 -0.58
N PHE A 77 -21.69 -16.82 -0.17
CA PHE A 77 -22.12 -16.67 1.22
C PHE A 77 -23.50 -17.31 1.46
N LYS A 78 -23.69 -17.88 2.66
CA LYS A 78 -24.97 -18.47 3.08
C LYS A 78 -26.14 -17.47 3.07
N ASN A 79 -25.87 -16.18 3.15
CA ASN A 79 -26.87 -15.13 3.05
C ASN A 79 -26.38 -14.04 2.07
N PRO A 80 -26.78 -14.10 0.79
CA PRO A 80 -26.33 -13.16 -0.23
C PRO A 80 -26.90 -11.74 -0.03
N GLU A 81 -28.01 -11.59 0.69
CA GLU A 81 -28.65 -10.28 0.94
C GLU A 81 -27.84 -9.40 1.91
N LEU A 82 -26.86 -9.97 2.64
CA LEU A 82 -26.00 -9.24 3.58
C LEU A 82 -25.24 -8.06 2.95
N PHE A 83 -25.07 -8.08 1.63
CA PHE A 83 -24.31 -7.06 0.90
C PHE A 83 -25.19 -6.12 0.07
N GLU A 84 -26.53 -6.26 0.15
CA GLU A 84 -27.45 -5.35 -0.53
C GLU A 84 -27.46 -3.97 0.14
N GLY A 85 -27.48 -2.91 -0.66
CA GLY A 85 -27.35 -1.53 -0.17
C GLY A 85 -25.95 -1.12 0.28
N THR A 86 -24.96 -2.03 0.26
CA THR A 86 -23.56 -1.66 0.52
C THR A 86 -22.90 -1.07 -0.72
N LYS A 87 -22.08 -0.04 -0.53
CA LYS A 87 -21.24 0.53 -1.59
C LYS A 87 -19.81 0.01 -1.40
N PRO A 88 -19.14 -0.43 -2.47
CA PRO A 88 -17.73 -0.84 -2.37
C PRO A 88 -16.91 0.32 -1.82
N ILE A 89 -15.95 0.00 -0.94
CA ILE A 89 -15.04 0.98 -0.38
C ILE A 89 -14.32 1.66 -1.55
N PRO A 90 -14.37 3.01 -1.65
CA PRO A 90 -13.67 3.72 -2.71
C PRO A 90 -12.19 3.35 -2.70
N LYS A 91 -11.66 2.97 -3.86
CA LYS A 91 -10.24 2.64 -4.03
C LYS A 91 -9.43 3.93 -3.86
N GLY A 92 -8.98 4.18 -2.64
CA GLY A 92 -8.02 5.21 -2.31
C GLY A 92 -7.25 4.73 -1.09
N ASN A 93 -5.91 4.74 -1.16
CA ASN A 93 -5.13 4.59 0.05
C ASN A 93 -5.47 5.81 0.93
N GLY A 94 -6.31 5.62 1.94
CA GLY A 94 -6.63 6.64 2.96
C GLY A 94 -5.41 7.07 3.81
N ARG A 95 -4.21 6.63 3.42
CA ARG A 95 -2.91 6.99 3.97
C ARG A 95 -2.11 7.61 2.83
N GLY A 96 -2.04 8.94 2.80
CA GLY A 96 -1.30 9.70 1.80
C GLY A 96 -1.80 11.14 1.70
N ALA A 97 -1.10 11.96 0.91
CA ALA A 97 -1.42 13.39 0.73
C ALA A 97 -2.85 13.66 0.22
N LEU A 98 -3.49 12.66 -0.40
CA LEU A 98 -4.85 12.74 -0.91
C LEU A 98 -5.89 12.05 0.00
N SER A 99 -5.55 11.77 1.26
CA SER A 99 -6.49 11.20 2.22
C SER A 99 -7.67 12.16 2.46
N GLY A 100 -8.90 11.67 2.31
CA GLY A 100 -10.11 12.48 2.49
C GLY A 100 -10.64 13.12 1.20
N ILE A 101 -9.91 13.04 0.09
CA ILE A 101 -10.38 13.48 -1.22
C ILE A 101 -11.13 12.34 -1.90
N SER A 102 -12.31 12.64 -2.45
CA SER A 102 -13.11 11.65 -3.17
C SER A 102 -12.38 11.21 -4.45
N PRO A 103 -12.33 9.92 -4.79
CA PRO A 103 -11.75 9.48 -6.06
C PRO A 103 -12.45 10.01 -7.31
N ASP A 104 -13.70 10.44 -7.16
CA ASP A 104 -14.50 11.06 -8.24
C ASP A 104 -14.49 12.60 -8.15
N ASP A 105 -13.66 13.19 -7.29
CA ASP A 105 -13.45 14.65 -7.22
C ASP A 105 -12.72 15.14 -8.48
N PRO A 106 -13.29 16.07 -9.27
CA PRO A 106 -12.62 16.66 -10.43
C PRO A 106 -11.38 17.49 -10.05
N GLY A 107 -11.17 17.79 -8.77
CA GLY A 107 -10.01 18.52 -8.26
C GLY A 107 -10.17 20.04 -8.37
N VAL A 108 -9.04 20.75 -8.23
CA VAL A 108 -9.00 22.22 -8.24
C VAL A 108 -8.72 22.73 -9.66
N ASP A 109 -9.51 23.70 -10.12
CA ASP A 109 -9.24 24.40 -11.39
C ASP A 109 -8.04 25.35 -11.24
N LEU A 110 -7.01 25.15 -12.06
CA LEU A 110 -5.76 25.92 -12.06
C LEU A 110 -5.71 26.96 -13.19
N ASN A 111 -6.75 27.08 -14.01
CA ASN A 111 -6.80 27.99 -15.16
C ASN A 111 -6.69 29.46 -14.76
N SER A 112 -7.11 29.81 -13.53
CA SER A 112 -7.09 31.19 -13.02
C SER A 112 -5.75 31.60 -12.41
N ILE A 113 -4.75 30.72 -12.35
CA ILE A 113 -3.44 31.03 -11.77
C ILE A 113 -2.59 31.79 -12.81
N PRO A 114 -2.21 33.06 -12.55
CA PRO A 114 -1.39 33.84 -13.47
C PRO A 114 -0.06 33.13 -13.81
N GLY A 115 0.26 33.02 -15.10
CA GLY A 115 1.51 32.39 -15.57
C GLY A 115 1.48 30.86 -15.64
N MET A 116 0.41 30.18 -15.20
CA MET A 116 0.30 28.71 -15.26
C MET A 116 0.32 28.16 -16.70
N GLY A 117 -0.25 28.89 -17.65
CA GLY A 117 -0.21 28.53 -19.08
C GLY A 117 1.20 28.50 -19.66
N SER A 118 2.12 29.33 -19.15
CA SER A 118 3.52 29.35 -19.59
C SER A 118 4.28 28.11 -19.17
N TRP A 119 4.00 27.58 -17.96
CA TRP A 119 4.55 26.31 -17.51
C TRP A 119 4.08 25.14 -18.36
N ALA A 120 2.81 25.15 -18.77
CA ALA A 120 2.27 24.14 -19.68
C ALA A 120 2.94 24.17 -21.07
N ALA A 121 3.29 25.36 -21.58
CA ALA A 121 4.04 25.51 -22.83
C ALA A 121 5.48 24.98 -22.72
N LEU A 122 6.17 25.31 -21.61
CA LEU A 122 7.52 24.80 -21.34
C LEU A 122 7.54 23.26 -21.20
N ALA A 123 6.57 22.68 -20.50
CA ALA A 123 6.44 21.23 -20.33
C ALA A 123 6.18 20.50 -21.66
N LYS A 124 5.49 21.14 -22.61
CA LYS A 124 5.25 20.59 -23.96
C LYS A 124 6.43 20.77 -24.91
N GLY A 125 7.54 21.35 -24.44
CA GLY A 125 8.74 21.54 -25.25
C GLY A 125 8.59 22.57 -26.37
N SER A 126 7.53 23.39 -26.36
CA SER A 126 7.45 24.53 -27.26
C SER A 126 8.39 25.60 -26.74
N LYS A 127 9.57 25.72 -27.35
CA LYS A 127 10.40 26.92 -27.23
C LYS A 127 9.58 28.12 -27.72
N GLN A 128 9.60 29.19 -26.94
CA GLN A 128 9.17 30.52 -27.39
C GLN A 128 9.92 30.93 -28.65
#